data_AF-A0A6A3K7M2-F1
#
_entry.id   AF-A0A6A3K7M2-F1
#
_cell.length_a   1.000
_cell.length_b   1.000
_cell.length_c   1.000
_cell.angle_alpha   90.00
_cell.angle_beta   90.00
_cell.angle_gamma   90.00
#
_symmetry.space_group_name_H-M   'P 1'
#
loop_
_entity.id
_entity.type
_entity.pdbx_description
1 polymer ?
#
loop_
_entity_poly.entity_id
_entity_poly.type
_entity_poly.pdbx_seq_one_letter_code
_entity_poly.pdbx_strand_id
1 'polypeptide(L)'
;MVFCAADFQVSKAPVAPVVLQASAKKTVNDAAKKTSSLREFAAELQRRLDPAMGPGWHVLVGGDFAVDLRYRKGACVLLFTKASKMKVLLYRTTPSVGPKLKQEHEALAENSEELNTKRKVVVFESDMENDMKEAVIDKAKKLYNYYEGVQDHETKIAQALKHSLTFVYGPTWQIVVSSSRELCCLPIADEGTHADFTVSKLRVVVYRHAGTSLDRHLDSAQLGKRVAFVLATICLLLYGFLSLNSSEVIQKCKGSAAAVASDGIPVDGVVLPDGCSAKDVKRANDHAWWKTAAILGMSAFTMTASLIRMYSKSLTPKVKRA
;
A
#
# COMPACT_ATOMS: atom_id res chain seq x y z
N MET A 1 -28.35 -16.65 21.79
CA MET A 1 -28.13 -17.45 20.57
C MET A 1 -26.84 -16.93 19.93
N VAL A 2 -25.83 -17.77 19.69
CA VAL A 2 -24.51 -17.33 19.16
C VAL A 2 -24.57 -17.39 17.64
N PHE A 3 -24.35 -16.25 16.97
CA PHE A 3 -24.53 -16.09 15.52
C PHE A 3 -23.61 -17.00 14.67
N CYS A 4 -22.37 -17.20 15.13
CA CYS A 4 -21.40 -18.08 14.49
C CYS A 4 -20.57 -18.75 15.57
N ALA A 5 -20.34 -20.07 15.45
CA ALA A 5 -19.40 -20.77 16.33
C ALA A 5 -18.03 -20.07 16.28
N ALA A 6 -17.48 -19.74 17.45
CA ALA A 6 -16.21 -19.01 17.59
C ALA A 6 -15.00 -19.93 17.34
N ASP A 7 -14.97 -20.56 16.16
CA ASP A 7 -13.88 -21.42 15.68
C ASP A 7 -13.43 -20.97 14.26
N PHE A 8 -13.07 -19.70 14.15
CA PHE A 8 -12.48 -19.17 12.93
C PHE A 8 -11.01 -19.57 12.81
N GLN A 9 -10.66 -20.10 11.65
CA GLN A 9 -9.32 -20.51 11.27
C GLN A 9 -8.76 -19.54 10.24
N VAL A 10 -7.46 -19.28 10.31
CA VAL A 10 -6.79 -18.38 9.36
C VAL A 10 -6.48 -19.16 8.08
N SER A 11 -6.84 -18.59 6.94
CA SER A 11 -6.49 -19.12 5.64
C SER A 11 -4.98 -19.03 5.38
N LYS A 12 -4.44 -19.97 4.60
CA LYS A 12 -3.04 -19.94 4.15
C LYS A 12 -2.75 -18.78 3.20
N ALA A 13 -3.77 -18.32 2.48
CA ALA A 13 -3.69 -17.21 1.54
C ALA A 13 -4.85 -16.22 1.80
N PRO A 14 -4.61 -14.90 1.76
CA PRO A 14 -3.32 -14.25 1.50
C PRO A 14 -2.33 -14.32 2.68
N VAL A 15 -1.03 -14.22 2.40
CA VAL A 15 0.03 -14.34 3.41
C VAL A 15 0.13 -13.05 4.23
N ALA A 16 -0.10 -13.18 5.54
CA ALA A 16 0.07 -12.13 6.54
C ALA A 16 1.15 -12.51 7.58
N PRO A 17 1.79 -11.54 8.27
CA PRO A 17 2.66 -11.83 9.40
C PRO A 17 1.96 -12.65 10.49
N VAL A 18 2.65 -13.62 11.09
CA VAL A 18 2.08 -14.54 12.11
C VAL A 18 1.43 -13.78 13.28
N VAL A 19 2.06 -12.69 13.74
CA VAL A 19 1.52 -11.83 14.81
C VAL A 19 0.17 -11.23 14.40
N LEU A 20 0.04 -10.79 13.14
CA LEU A 20 -1.19 -10.23 12.61
C LEU A 20 -2.28 -11.29 12.51
N GLN A 21 -1.94 -12.49 12.02
CA GLN A 21 -2.86 -13.62 11.94
C GLN A 21 -3.41 -14.01 13.33
N ALA A 22 -2.53 -14.10 14.33
CA ALA A 22 -2.91 -14.42 15.70
C ALA A 22 -3.83 -13.35 16.30
N SER A 23 -3.50 -12.06 16.10
CA SER A 23 -4.33 -10.95 16.56
C SER A 23 -5.70 -10.95 15.88
N ALA A 24 -5.75 -11.11 14.55
CA ALA A 24 -6.98 -11.18 13.77
C ALA A 24 -7.86 -12.36 14.22
N LYS A 25 -7.28 -13.56 14.37
CA LYS A 25 -8.00 -14.75 14.87
C LYS A 25 -8.61 -14.51 16.24
N LYS A 26 -7.85 -13.91 17.16
CA LYS A 26 -8.35 -13.59 18.49
C LYS A 26 -9.52 -12.60 18.42
N THR A 27 -9.34 -11.47 17.72
CA THR A 27 -10.37 -10.43 17.57
C THR A 27 -11.65 -10.99 16.97
N VAL A 28 -11.53 -11.82 15.93
CA VAL A 28 -12.68 -12.41 15.23
C VAL A 28 -13.45 -13.37 16.11
N ASN A 29 -12.76 -14.28 16.80
CA ASN A 29 -13.43 -15.23 17.70
C ASN A 29 -14.04 -14.52 18.92
N ASP A 30 -13.40 -13.47 19.44
CA ASP A 30 -13.95 -12.69 20.56
C ASP A 30 -15.18 -11.86 20.18
N ALA A 31 -15.26 -11.38 18.92
CA ALA A 31 -16.46 -10.74 18.40
C ALA A 31 -17.58 -11.76 18.19
N ALA A 32 -17.28 -12.92 17.59
CA ALA A 32 -18.27 -13.96 17.28
C ALA A 32 -19.00 -14.47 18.53
N LYS A 33 -18.33 -14.51 19.68
CA LYS A 33 -18.93 -14.91 20.98
C LYS A 33 -19.99 -13.95 21.50
N LYS A 34 -20.00 -12.68 21.05
CA LYS A 34 -20.82 -11.60 21.62
C LYS A 34 -21.97 -11.14 20.73
N THR A 35 -22.05 -11.62 19.50
CA THR A 35 -22.97 -11.09 18.49
C THR A 35 -24.00 -12.12 18.06
N SER A 36 -25.18 -11.64 17.68
CA SER A 36 -26.33 -12.45 17.33
C SER A 36 -26.75 -12.33 15.85
N SER A 37 -26.24 -11.34 15.13
CA SER A 37 -26.48 -11.13 13.69
C SER A 37 -25.20 -10.80 12.91
N LEU A 38 -25.26 -10.90 11.56
CA LEU A 38 -24.15 -10.61 10.65
C LEU A 38 -23.69 -9.16 10.77
N ARG A 39 -24.65 -8.23 10.85
CA ARG A 39 -24.39 -6.80 10.92
C ARG A 39 -23.79 -6.41 12.28
N GLU A 40 -24.31 -6.96 13.38
CA GLU A 40 -23.70 -6.80 14.71
C GLU A 40 -22.27 -7.34 14.74
N PHE A 41 -22.04 -8.50 14.13
CA PHE A 41 -20.73 -9.10 14.06
C PHE A 41 -19.73 -8.22 13.29
N ALA A 42 -20.10 -7.73 12.11
CA ALA A 42 -19.26 -6.81 11.35
C ALA A 42 -18.99 -5.50 12.11
N ALA A 43 -20.00 -4.93 12.76
CA ALA A 43 -19.86 -3.69 13.54
C ALA A 43 -18.96 -3.87 14.77
N GLU A 44 -19.14 -4.96 15.51
CA GLU A 44 -18.30 -5.30 16.68
C GLU A 44 -16.86 -5.62 16.26
N LEU A 45 -16.65 -6.25 15.10
CA LEU A 45 -15.33 -6.41 14.51
C LEU A 45 -14.69 -5.06 14.23
N GLN A 46 -15.38 -4.17 13.50
CA GLN A 46 -14.86 -2.84 13.15
C GLN A 46 -14.40 -2.08 14.41
N ARG A 47 -15.23 -2.07 15.46
CA ARG A 47 -14.92 -1.42 16.74
C ARG A 47 -13.68 -1.96 17.45
N ARG A 48 -13.37 -3.25 17.25
CA ARG A 48 -12.22 -3.92 17.92
C ARG A 48 -10.94 -3.90 17.11
N LEU A 49 -11.02 -3.70 15.79
CA LEU A 49 -9.86 -3.76 14.93
C LEU A 49 -8.91 -2.59 15.19
N ASP A 50 -9.44 -1.39 15.40
CA ASP A 50 -8.60 -0.22 15.60
C ASP A 50 -7.71 -0.33 16.86
N PRO A 51 -8.24 -0.70 18.04
CA PRO A 51 -7.40 -0.92 19.22
C PRO A 51 -6.42 -2.10 19.08
N ALA A 52 -6.84 -3.17 18.40
CA ALA A 52 -6.04 -4.40 18.30
C ALA A 52 -4.91 -4.26 17.28
N MET A 53 -5.21 -3.71 16.09
CA MET A 53 -4.42 -3.81 14.88
C MET A 53 -4.11 -2.43 14.25
N GLY A 54 -4.52 -1.34 14.89
CA GLY A 54 -4.38 0.03 14.39
C GLY A 54 -5.52 0.41 13.43
N PRO A 55 -5.66 1.69 13.05
CA PRO A 55 -6.79 2.15 12.24
C PRO A 55 -6.72 1.73 10.77
N GLY A 56 -7.85 1.87 10.07
CA GLY A 56 -7.93 1.76 8.61
C GLY A 56 -8.11 0.33 8.10
N TRP A 57 -8.60 -0.58 8.95
CA TRP A 57 -9.03 -1.91 8.53
C TRP A 57 -10.44 -1.87 7.97
N HIS A 58 -10.60 -2.55 6.85
CA HIS A 58 -11.87 -2.83 6.20
C HIS A 58 -12.33 -4.20 6.65
N VAL A 59 -13.64 -4.32 6.90
CA VAL A 59 -14.28 -5.57 7.32
C VAL A 59 -15.23 -6.03 6.22
N LEU A 60 -15.05 -7.27 5.78
CA LEU A 60 -15.98 -7.95 4.90
C LEU A 60 -16.32 -9.32 5.50
N VAL A 61 -17.61 -9.57 5.69
CA VAL A 61 -18.13 -10.83 6.23
C VAL A 61 -19.21 -11.39 5.32
N GLY A 62 -19.17 -12.68 5.03
CA GLY A 62 -20.20 -13.36 4.27
C GLY A 62 -19.88 -14.82 4.02
N GLY A 63 -20.80 -15.57 3.42
CA GLY A 63 -20.58 -16.98 3.11
C GLY A 63 -19.52 -17.18 2.03
N ASP A 64 -19.85 -16.81 0.80
CA ASP A 64 -18.92 -16.80 -0.32
C ASP A 64 -18.99 -15.48 -1.10
N PHE A 65 -17.84 -15.00 -1.55
CA PHE A 65 -17.72 -13.73 -2.25
C PHE A 65 -16.41 -13.67 -3.04
N ALA A 66 -16.47 -13.04 -4.21
CA ALA A 66 -15.32 -12.64 -4.99
C ALA A 66 -14.99 -11.17 -4.71
N VAL A 67 -13.71 -10.85 -4.74
CA VAL A 67 -13.23 -9.49 -4.46
C VAL A 67 -12.14 -9.11 -5.45
N ASP A 68 -12.19 -7.88 -5.94
CA ASP A 68 -11.05 -7.26 -6.61
C ASP A 68 -10.59 -6.05 -5.79
N LEU A 69 -9.68 -6.33 -4.85
CA LEU A 69 -9.22 -5.37 -3.87
C LEU A 69 -7.75 -5.02 -4.07
N ARG A 70 -7.42 -3.75 -3.91
CA ARG A 70 -6.03 -3.30 -3.78
C ARG A 70 -5.70 -3.09 -2.31
N TYR A 71 -4.97 -4.03 -1.74
CA TYR A 71 -4.58 -4.00 -0.33
C TYR A 71 -3.06 -3.93 -0.14
N ARG A 72 -2.65 -3.47 1.03
CA ARG A 72 -1.25 -3.36 1.45
C ARG A 72 -0.67 -4.74 1.70
N LYS A 73 0.49 -5.04 1.10
CA LYS A 73 1.19 -6.32 1.28
C LYS A 73 1.41 -6.61 2.77
N GLY A 74 0.96 -7.79 3.22
CA GLY A 74 1.04 -8.21 4.62
C GLY A 74 -0.01 -7.61 5.55
N ALA A 75 -0.99 -6.87 5.03
CA ALA A 75 -2.12 -6.32 5.79
C ALA A 75 -3.45 -6.80 5.20
N CYS A 76 -3.55 -8.10 4.95
CA CYS A 76 -4.76 -8.77 4.52
C CYS A 76 -4.81 -10.16 5.15
N VAL A 77 -5.91 -10.48 5.84
CA VAL A 77 -6.12 -11.74 6.54
C VAL A 77 -7.51 -12.26 6.18
N LEU A 78 -7.56 -13.49 5.66
CA LEU A 78 -8.81 -14.21 5.45
C LEU A 78 -8.97 -15.24 6.56
N LEU A 79 -10.12 -15.22 7.22
CA LEU A 79 -10.52 -16.21 8.21
C LEU A 79 -11.79 -16.91 7.74
N PHE A 80 -11.95 -18.17 8.11
CA PHE A 80 -13.13 -18.94 7.76
C PHE A 80 -13.50 -19.89 8.89
N THR A 81 -14.77 -20.27 8.98
CA THR A 81 -15.23 -21.33 9.87
C THR A 81 -15.98 -22.38 9.07
N LYS A 82 -15.68 -23.65 9.35
CA LYS A 82 -16.36 -24.78 8.70
C LYS A 82 -17.80 -24.95 9.19
N ALA A 83 -18.09 -24.54 10.43
CA ALA A 83 -19.38 -24.75 11.07
C ALA A 83 -20.50 -23.92 10.41
N SER A 84 -20.27 -22.62 10.20
CA SER A 84 -21.25 -21.72 9.57
C SER A 84 -20.94 -21.39 8.12
N LYS A 85 -19.87 -21.96 7.53
CA LYS A 85 -19.35 -21.62 6.19
C LYS A 85 -19.08 -20.13 5.99
N MET A 86 -18.91 -19.38 7.07
CA MET A 86 -18.67 -17.94 7.05
C MET A 86 -17.20 -17.64 6.77
N LYS A 87 -16.95 -16.62 5.96
CA LYS A 87 -15.63 -16.02 5.68
C LYS A 87 -15.59 -14.59 6.22
N VAL A 88 -14.45 -14.22 6.78
CA VAL A 88 -14.14 -12.87 7.28
C VAL A 88 -12.86 -12.42 6.62
N LEU A 89 -12.93 -11.38 5.80
CA LEU A 89 -11.78 -10.75 5.18
C LEU A 89 -11.49 -9.41 5.88
N LEU A 90 -10.27 -9.29 6.40
CA LEU A 90 -9.77 -8.09 7.06
C LEU A 90 -8.61 -7.55 6.25
N TYR A 91 -8.66 -6.29 5.82
CA TYR A 91 -7.61 -5.73 4.97
C TYR A 91 -7.42 -4.24 5.12
N ARG A 92 -6.23 -3.75 4.77
CA ARG A 92 -5.94 -2.32 4.62
C ARG A 92 -5.67 -2.01 3.16
N THR A 93 -6.33 -0.99 2.64
CA THR A 93 -6.21 -0.56 1.24
C THR A 93 -4.96 0.29 1.02
N THR A 94 -4.52 0.42 -0.24
CA THR A 94 -3.32 1.18 -0.63
C THR A 94 -3.55 1.88 -1.97
N PRO A 95 -2.96 3.06 -2.22
CA PRO A 95 -3.22 3.80 -3.45
C PRO A 95 -2.71 3.05 -4.68
N SER A 96 -3.35 3.32 -5.83
CA SER A 96 -2.89 2.85 -7.11
C SER A 96 -1.84 3.79 -7.69
N VAL A 97 -0.69 3.24 -8.05
CA VAL A 97 0.40 3.94 -8.76
C VAL A 97 0.56 3.48 -10.21
N GLY A 98 -0.40 2.70 -10.71
CA GLY A 98 -0.38 2.21 -12.09
C GLY A 98 -0.71 3.32 -13.10
N PRO A 99 -0.25 3.18 -14.36
CA PRO A 99 -0.64 4.11 -15.42
C PRO A 99 -2.17 4.10 -15.60
N LYS A 100 -2.73 5.24 -16.02
CA LYS A 100 -4.15 5.33 -16.34
C LYS A 100 -4.48 4.32 -17.44
N LEU A 101 -5.59 3.60 -17.27
CA LEU A 101 -6.09 2.67 -18.26
C LEU A 101 -6.39 3.44 -19.56
N LYS A 102 -5.96 2.87 -20.69
CA LYS A 102 -6.09 3.50 -22.01
C LYS A 102 -7.38 3.12 -22.73
N GLN A 103 -8.00 2.02 -22.33
CA GLN A 103 -9.18 1.44 -22.97
C GLN A 103 -10.17 0.98 -21.89
N GLU A 104 -11.45 0.95 -22.25
CA GLU A 104 -12.52 0.35 -21.45
C GLU A 104 -12.44 -1.18 -21.48
N HIS A 105 -13.06 -1.84 -20.51
CA HIS A 105 -13.12 -3.30 -20.46
C HIS A 105 -13.89 -3.86 -21.67
N GLU A 106 -13.40 -4.94 -22.29
CA GLU A 106 -14.00 -5.55 -23.50
C GLU A 106 -15.51 -5.82 -23.36
N ALA A 107 -15.91 -6.43 -22.23
CA ALA A 107 -17.31 -6.74 -21.89
C ALA A 107 -18.25 -5.52 -21.78
N LEU A 108 -17.69 -4.30 -21.74
CA LEU A 108 -18.43 -3.04 -21.69
C LEU A 108 -18.18 -2.16 -22.93
N ALA A 109 -17.24 -2.53 -23.79
CA ALA A 109 -16.95 -1.85 -25.04
C ALA A 109 -17.87 -2.32 -26.18
N GLU A 110 -18.32 -3.57 -26.13
CA GLU A 110 -19.29 -4.11 -27.09
C GLU A 110 -20.70 -3.58 -26.78
N ASN A 111 -21.23 -2.73 -27.64
CA ASN A 111 -22.63 -2.29 -27.62
C ASN A 111 -23.52 -3.43 -28.13
N SER A 112 -23.72 -4.46 -27.32
CA SER A 112 -24.76 -5.46 -27.58
C SER A 112 -26.07 -4.98 -26.97
N GLU A 113 -27.07 -4.68 -27.81
CA GLU A 113 -28.44 -4.40 -27.35
C GLU A 113 -29.04 -5.59 -26.57
N GLU A 114 -28.53 -6.80 -26.78
CA GLU A 114 -28.97 -8.03 -26.08
C GLU A 114 -28.60 -8.04 -24.60
N LEU A 115 -27.58 -7.27 -24.18
CA LEU A 115 -27.15 -7.14 -22.79
C LEU A 115 -28.04 -6.21 -21.95
N ASN A 116 -29.07 -5.58 -22.53
CA ASN A 116 -29.97 -4.65 -21.84
C ASN A 116 -31.27 -5.32 -21.34
N THR A 117 -31.21 -6.60 -20.98
CA THR A 117 -32.37 -7.25 -20.34
C THR A 117 -32.71 -6.56 -19.02
N LYS A 118 -34.00 -6.22 -18.80
CA LYS A 118 -34.45 -5.61 -17.54
C LYS A 118 -34.21 -6.56 -16.36
N ARG A 119 -33.13 -6.35 -15.62
CA ARG A 119 -32.84 -7.04 -14.35
C ARG A 119 -33.36 -6.22 -13.17
N LYS A 120 -33.93 -6.91 -12.18
CA LYS A 120 -34.36 -6.29 -10.92
C LYS A 120 -33.14 -5.81 -10.16
N VAL A 121 -33.15 -4.53 -9.77
CA VAL A 121 -32.12 -3.94 -8.92
C VAL A 121 -32.74 -3.48 -7.61
N VAL A 122 -32.05 -3.75 -6.50
CA VAL A 122 -32.42 -3.23 -5.18
C VAL A 122 -31.17 -2.60 -4.58
N VAL A 123 -31.22 -1.31 -4.29
CA VAL A 123 -30.15 -0.58 -3.61
C VAL A 123 -30.40 -0.67 -2.11
N PHE A 124 -29.39 -1.09 -1.34
CA PHE A 124 -29.45 -1.16 0.12
C PHE A 124 -28.94 0.15 0.74
N GLU A 125 -27.78 0.59 0.30
CA GLU A 125 -27.09 1.77 0.82
C GLU A 125 -26.26 2.39 -0.30
N SER A 126 -26.28 3.71 -0.44
CA SER A 126 -25.41 4.42 -1.36
C SER A 126 -25.31 5.88 -0.96
N ASP A 127 -24.10 6.43 -1.02
CA ASP A 127 -23.84 7.86 -0.91
C ASP A 127 -23.46 8.49 -2.27
N MET A 128 -23.38 7.67 -3.34
CA MET A 128 -23.06 8.14 -4.69
C MET A 128 -24.09 9.12 -5.24
N GLU A 129 -23.59 10.08 -6.02
CA GLU A 129 -24.43 10.93 -6.87
C GLU A 129 -25.25 10.08 -7.85
N ASN A 130 -26.48 10.51 -8.15
CA ASN A 130 -27.44 9.71 -8.93
C ASN A 130 -26.87 9.29 -10.30
N ASP A 131 -26.19 10.17 -11.02
CA ASP A 131 -25.64 9.87 -12.34
C ASP A 131 -24.56 8.80 -12.28
N MET A 132 -23.66 8.89 -11.29
CA MET A 132 -22.62 7.88 -11.06
C MET A 132 -23.25 6.55 -10.62
N LYS A 133 -24.21 6.58 -9.70
CA LYS A 133 -24.92 5.42 -9.19
C LYS A 133 -25.62 4.66 -10.33
N GLU A 134 -26.38 5.35 -11.17
CA GLU A 134 -27.06 4.75 -12.32
C GLU A 134 -26.06 4.17 -13.33
N ALA A 135 -24.96 4.87 -13.61
CA ALA A 135 -23.90 4.35 -14.49
C ALA A 135 -23.22 3.08 -13.93
N VAL A 136 -22.95 3.03 -12.62
CA VAL A 136 -22.39 1.85 -11.93
C VAL A 136 -23.37 0.68 -12.00
N ILE A 137 -24.65 0.93 -11.74
CA ILE A 137 -25.71 -0.09 -11.81
C ILE A 137 -25.87 -0.61 -13.24
N ASP A 138 -25.86 0.25 -14.25
CA ASP A 138 -25.96 -0.12 -15.65
C ASP A 138 -24.77 -1.01 -16.08
N LYS A 139 -23.54 -0.61 -15.74
CA LYS A 139 -22.35 -1.43 -15.97
C LYS A 139 -22.44 -2.79 -15.29
N ALA A 140 -22.89 -2.84 -14.03
CA ALA A 140 -23.06 -4.10 -13.31
C ALA A 140 -24.13 -5.01 -13.95
N LYS A 141 -25.23 -4.46 -14.48
CA LYS A 141 -26.24 -5.23 -15.24
C LYS A 141 -25.65 -5.83 -16.51
N LYS A 142 -24.92 -5.03 -17.29
CA LYS A 142 -24.28 -5.49 -18.53
C LYS A 142 -23.28 -6.62 -18.25
N LEU A 143 -22.43 -6.45 -17.23
CA LEU A 143 -21.47 -7.48 -16.82
C LEU A 143 -22.16 -8.75 -16.31
N TYR A 144 -23.26 -8.62 -15.58
CA TYR A 144 -24.06 -9.77 -15.13
C TYR A 144 -24.60 -10.58 -16.31
N ASN A 145 -25.15 -9.91 -17.32
CA ASN A 145 -25.67 -10.56 -18.52
C ASN A 145 -24.53 -11.17 -19.37
N TYR A 146 -23.41 -10.46 -19.52
CA TYR A 146 -22.27 -10.92 -20.30
C TYR A 146 -21.62 -12.20 -19.73
N TYR A 147 -21.51 -12.29 -18.41
CA TYR A 147 -20.92 -13.45 -17.72
C TYR A 147 -21.96 -14.47 -17.23
N GLU A 148 -23.21 -14.40 -17.69
CA GLU A 148 -24.24 -15.37 -17.30
C GLU A 148 -23.83 -16.79 -17.76
N GLY A 149 -23.89 -17.77 -16.86
CA GLY A 149 -23.49 -19.16 -17.14
C GLY A 149 -21.98 -19.40 -17.21
N VAL A 150 -21.15 -18.36 -17.07
CA VAL A 150 -19.69 -18.49 -17.05
C VAL A 150 -19.21 -18.92 -15.67
N GLN A 151 -18.28 -19.87 -15.61
CA GLN A 151 -17.64 -20.25 -14.35
C GLN A 151 -16.85 -19.06 -13.78
N ASP A 152 -16.93 -18.88 -12.45
CA ASP A 152 -16.26 -17.78 -11.74
C ASP A 152 -16.68 -16.38 -12.22
N HIS A 153 -17.97 -16.26 -12.61
CA HIS A 153 -18.55 -15.00 -13.06
C HIS A 153 -18.43 -13.89 -12.01
N GLU A 154 -18.50 -14.19 -10.71
CA GLU A 154 -18.36 -13.16 -9.66
C GLU A 154 -16.98 -12.48 -9.71
N THR A 155 -15.91 -13.26 -9.90
CA THR A 155 -14.54 -12.73 -10.02
C THR A 155 -14.38 -11.90 -11.28
N LYS A 156 -14.89 -12.39 -12.41
CA LYS A 156 -14.83 -11.66 -13.70
C LYS A 156 -15.61 -10.35 -13.66
N ILE A 157 -16.81 -10.35 -13.06
CA ILE A 157 -17.61 -9.15 -12.86
C ILE A 157 -16.87 -8.16 -11.96
N ALA A 158 -16.28 -8.61 -10.85
CA ALA A 158 -15.53 -7.75 -9.94
C ALA A 158 -14.36 -7.05 -10.65
N GLN A 159 -13.59 -7.81 -11.44
CA GLN A 159 -12.44 -7.30 -12.21
C GLN A 159 -12.87 -6.32 -13.30
N ALA A 160 -13.88 -6.68 -14.09
CA ALA A 160 -14.36 -5.85 -15.19
C ALA A 160 -14.97 -4.54 -14.69
N LEU A 161 -15.75 -4.60 -13.60
CA LEU A 161 -16.34 -3.41 -12.99
C LEU A 161 -15.26 -2.49 -12.42
N LYS A 162 -14.27 -3.04 -11.70
CA LYS A 162 -13.15 -2.24 -11.18
C LYS A 162 -12.36 -1.58 -12.30
N HIS A 163 -12.07 -2.33 -13.36
CA HIS A 163 -11.36 -1.82 -14.53
C HIS A 163 -12.10 -0.62 -15.13
N SER A 164 -13.41 -0.77 -15.36
CA SER A 164 -14.24 0.29 -15.93
C SER A 164 -14.34 1.53 -15.05
N LEU A 165 -14.57 1.37 -13.76
CA LEU A 165 -14.62 2.52 -12.85
C LEU A 165 -13.25 3.20 -12.72
N THR A 166 -12.16 2.44 -12.78
CA THR A 166 -10.80 2.99 -12.79
C THR A 166 -10.52 3.74 -14.10
N PHE A 167 -11.03 3.26 -15.23
CA PHE A 167 -10.91 3.92 -16.53
C PHE A 167 -11.66 5.27 -16.54
N VAL A 168 -12.92 5.27 -16.11
CA VAL A 168 -13.82 6.45 -16.14
C VAL A 168 -13.49 7.46 -15.03
N TYR A 169 -13.42 7.00 -13.77
CA TYR A 169 -13.37 7.87 -12.59
C TYR A 169 -12.00 7.91 -11.90
N GLY A 170 -11.02 7.18 -12.42
CA GLY A 170 -9.67 7.05 -11.86
C GLY A 170 -9.59 6.07 -10.68
N PRO A 171 -8.38 5.72 -10.22
CA PRO A 171 -8.19 4.78 -9.12
C PRO A 171 -8.37 5.42 -7.72
N THR A 172 -8.53 4.67 -6.62
CA THR A 172 -8.51 3.20 -6.49
C THR A 172 -9.89 2.69 -6.08
N TRP A 173 -10.57 2.00 -6.99
CA TRP A 173 -11.85 1.34 -6.68
C TRP A 173 -11.65 -0.04 -6.04
N GLN A 174 -12.60 -0.41 -5.20
CA GLN A 174 -12.67 -1.68 -4.49
C GLN A 174 -14.04 -2.29 -4.80
N ILE A 175 -14.03 -3.52 -5.31
CA ILE A 175 -15.25 -4.20 -5.74
C ILE A 175 -15.38 -5.53 -5.01
N VAL A 176 -16.57 -5.77 -4.46
CA VAL A 176 -16.96 -7.04 -3.85
C VAL A 176 -18.22 -7.53 -4.55
N VAL A 177 -18.22 -8.80 -4.94
CA VAL A 177 -19.32 -9.44 -5.64
C VAL A 177 -19.64 -10.75 -4.94
N SER A 178 -20.91 -11.01 -4.67
CA SER A 178 -21.35 -12.25 -4.04
C SER A 178 -22.65 -12.76 -4.65
N SER A 179 -22.71 -14.04 -4.95
CA SER A 179 -23.97 -14.72 -5.29
C SER A 179 -24.87 -14.96 -4.07
N SER A 180 -24.37 -14.72 -2.86
CA SER A 180 -25.15 -14.77 -1.63
C SER A 180 -25.64 -13.39 -1.25
N ARG A 181 -26.87 -13.34 -0.71
CA ARG A 181 -27.39 -12.12 -0.06
C ARG A 181 -26.78 -11.88 1.31
N GLU A 182 -26.20 -12.92 1.91
CA GLU A 182 -25.54 -12.88 3.22
C GLU A 182 -24.12 -12.33 3.11
N LEU A 183 -24.06 -11.01 2.85
CA LEU A 183 -22.84 -10.23 2.80
C LEU A 183 -22.99 -9.02 3.73
N CYS A 184 -21.94 -8.64 4.41
CA CYS A 184 -21.85 -7.38 5.13
C CYS A 184 -20.46 -6.83 4.92
N CYS A 185 -20.38 -5.70 4.23
CA CYS A 185 -19.17 -4.92 4.10
C CYS A 185 -19.38 -3.62 4.87
N LEU A 186 -18.43 -3.25 5.71
CA LEU A 186 -18.38 -1.94 6.33
C LEU A 186 -17.16 -1.22 5.76
N PRO A 187 -17.26 -0.69 4.53
CA PRO A 187 -16.13 -0.07 3.87
C PRO A 187 -15.82 1.29 4.50
N ILE A 188 -14.53 1.61 4.56
CA ILE A 188 -14.10 3.00 4.72
C ILE A 188 -14.05 3.56 3.29
N ALA A 189 -14.98 4.43 2.92
CA ALA A 189 -15.11 4.96 1.57
C ALA A 189 -14.83 6.46 1.54
N ASP A 190 -14.35 6.96 0.39
CA ASP A 190 -14.34 8.38 0.09
C ASP A 190 -15.80 8.83 -0.10
N GLU A 191 -16.15 10.03 0.38
CA GLU A 191 -17.51 10.56 0.30
C GLU A 191 -18.04 10.57 -1.14
N GLY A 192 -19.26 10.09 -1.34
CA GLY A 192 -19.93 10.09 -2.64
C GLY A 192 -19.49 8.96 -3.58
N THR A 193 -18.81 7.93 -3.07
CA THR A 193 -18.22 6.88 -3.90
C THR A 193 -18.65 5.46 -3.53
N HIS A 194 -19.55 5.27 -2.58
CA HIS A 194 -20.02 3.99 -2.09
C HIS A 194 -21.44 3.63 -2.57
N ALA A 195 -21.59 2.37 -2.98
CA ALA A 195 -22.88 1.76 -3.28
C ALA A 195 -22.88 0.26 -2.93
N ASP A 196 -23.93 -0.18 -2.26
CA ASP A 196 -24.29 -1.57 -1.98
C ASP A 196 -25.68 -1.85 -2.57
N PHE A 197 -25.72 -2.74 -3.55
CA PHE A 197 -26.94 -3.07 -4.27
C PHE A 197 -26.95 -4.53 -4.72
N THR A 198 -28.11 -4.99 -5.17
CA THR A 198 -28.25 -6.28 -5.86
C THR A 198 -28.67 -6.09 -7.29
N VAL A 199 -28.12 -6.94 -8.17
CA VAL A 199 -28.59 -7.16 -9.53
C VAL A 199 -29.08 -8.61 -9.60
N SER A 200 -30.40 -8.82 -9.62
CA SER A 200 -31.04 -10.14 -9.56
C SER A 200 -30.67 -10.93 -8.29
N LYS A 201 -29.71 -11.87 -8.39
CA LYS A 201 -29.21 -12.69 -7.28
C LYS A 201 -27.82 -12.27 -6.82
N LEU A 202 -27.15 -11.40 -7.57
CA LEU A 202 -25.79 -10.96 -7.31
C LEU A 202 -25.82 -9.72 -6.42
N ARG A 203 -25.17 -9.74 -5.27
CA ARG A 203 -24.90 -8.56 -4.45
C ARG A 203 -23.56 -7.96 -4.84
N VAL A 204 -23.53 -6.65 -5.02
CA VAL A 204 -22.37 -5.89 -5.46
C VAL A 204 -22.16 -4.74 -4.48
N VAL A 205 -20.95 -4.66 -3.92
CA VAL A 205 -20.50 -3.53 -3.12
C VAL A 205 -19.34 -2.87 -3.87
N VAL A 206 -19.49 -1.59 -4.12
CA VAL A 206 -18.52 -0.75 -4.83
C VAL A 206 -18.17 0.42 -3.95
N TYR A 207 -16.89 0.70 -3.79
CA TYR A 207 -16.45 1.92 -3.13
C TYR A 207 -15.07 2.36 -3.59
N ARG A 208 -14.75 3.64 -3.43
CA ARG A 208 -13.40 4.16 -3.65
C ARG A 208 -12.73 4.41 -2.31
N HIS A 209 -11.49 3.93 -2.18
CA HIS A 209 -10.63 4.28 -1.05
C HIS A 209 -9.16 3.94 -1.36
N ALA A 210 -8.29 4.92 -1.16
CA ALA A 210 -6.87 4.83 -1.52
C ALA A 210 -5.93 4.69 -0.30
N GLY A 211 -6.43 4.16 0.82
CA GLY A 211 -5.67 4.01 2.06
C GLY A 211 -5.70 5.28 2.93
N THR A 212 -5.40 5.11 4.21
CA THR A 212 -5.45 6.24 5.17
C THR A 212 -4.28 7.20 4.98
N SER A 213 -4.43 8.46 5.43
CA SER A 213 -3.31 9.43 5.48
C SER A 213 -2.11 8.86 6.24
N LEU A 214 -2.36 8.10 7.30
CA LEU A 214 -1.34 7.39 8.07
C LEU A 214 -0.56 6.38 7.21
N ASP A 215 -1.23 5.62 6.35
CA ASP A 215 -0.55 4.69 5.44
C ASP A 215 0.38 5.44 4.49
N ARG A 216 -0.04 6.61 3.99
CA ARG A 216 0.79 7.46 3.14
C ARG A 216 2.03 7.97 3.88
N HIS A 217 1.90 8.35 5.15
CA HIS A 217 3.06 8.75 5.98
C HIS A 217 4.00 7.59 6.28
N LEU A 218 3.48 6.38 6.50
CA LEU A 218 4.31 5.19 6.68
C LEU A 218 5.05 4.83 5.38
N ASP A 219 4.40 4.98 4.23
CA ASP A 219 4.99 4.71 2.92
C ASP A 219 6.07 5.74 2.56
N SER A 220 5.85 7.02 2.85
CA SER A 220 6.87 8.07 2.66
C SER A 220 8.06 7.89 3.59
N ALA A 221 7.84 7.50 4.85
CA ALA A 221 8.91 7.18 5.78
C ALA A 221 9.71 5.94 5.31
N GLN A 222 9.04 4.90 4.81
CA GLN A 222 9.74 3.74 4.23
C GLN A 222 10.55 4.10 2.99
N LEU A 223 10.01 4.97 2.12
CA LEU A 223 10.72 5.49 0.96
C LEU A 223 11.97 6.28 1.40
N GLY A 224 11.80 7.23 2.33
CA GLY A 224 12.90 8.03 2.87
C GLY A 224 14.00 7.16 3.47
N LYS A 225 13.63 6.10 4.20
CA LYS A 225 14.57 5.10 4.71
C LYS A 225 15.33 4.40 3.57
N ARG A 226 14.65 3.95 2.51
CA ARG A 226 15.29 3.28 1.36
C ARG A 226 16.24 4.21 0.62
N VAL A 227 15.82 5.46 0.38
CA VAL A 227 16.65 6.49 -0.26
C VAL A 227 17.91 6.75 0.58
N ALA A 228 17.78 6.89 1.90
CA ALA A 228 18.92 7.08 2.78
C ALA A 228 19.91 5.91 2.72
N PHE A 229 19.43 4.66 2.65
CA PHE A 229 20.32 3.51 2.46
C PHE A 229 21.02 3.51 1.10
N VAL A 230 20.31 3.84 0.02
CA VAL A 230 20.93 3.94 -1.32
C VAL A 230 22.02 5.01 -1.34
N LEU A 231 21.76 6.18 -0.75
CA LEU A 231 22.75 7.25 -0.66
C LEU A 231 23.96 6.84 0.19
N ALA A 232 23.75 6.16 1.31
CA ALA A 232 24.84 5.60 2.11
C ALA A 232 25.68 4.58 1.31
N THR A 233 25.04 3.72 0.52
CA THR A 233 25.74 2.77 -0.37
C THR A 233 26.54 3.48 -1.46
N ILE A 234 25.99 4.55 -2.07
CA ILE A 234 26.71 5.37 -3.05
C ILE A 234 27.96 5.98 -2.40
N CYS A 235 27.84 6.57 -1.20
CA CYS A 235 28.98 7.12 -0.48
C CYS A 235 30.03 6.04 -0.15
N LEU A 236 29.62 4.82 0.18
CA LEU A 236 30.52 3.69 0.40
C LEU A 236 31.28 3.29 -0.88
N LEU A 237 30.58 3.21 -2.01
CA LEU A 237 31.18 2.91 -3.30
C LEU A 237 32.17 4.00 -3.73
N LEU A 238 31.81 5.28 -3.54
CA LEU A 238 32.71 6.41 -3.80
C LEU A 238 33.96 6.34 -2.92
N TYR A 239 33.79 6.08 -1.63
CA TYR A 239 34.92 5.92 -0.71
C TYR A 239 35.83 4.74 -1.12
N GLY A 240 35.22 3.59 -1.48
CA GLY A 240 35.95 2.42 -1.96
C GLY A 240 36.73 2.72 -3.25
N PHE A 241 36.09 3.38 -4.21
CA PHE A 241 36.72 3.79 -5.46
C PHE A 241 37.91 4.72 -5.23
N LEU A 242 37.76 5.76 -4.41
CA LEU A 242 38.84 6.69 -4.08
C LEU A 242 39.95 6.02 -3.26
N SER A 243 39.62 5.02 -2.45
CA SER A 243 40.60 4.27 -1.65
C SER A 243 41.44 3.32 -2.49
N LEU A 244 40.83 2.66 -3.47
CA LEU A 244 41.51 1.72 -4.36
C LEU A 244 42.26 2.43 -5.49
N ASN A 245 41.82 3.61 -5.93
CA ASN A 245 42.46 4.39 -7.01
C ASN A 245 43.39 5.50 -6.49
N SER A 246 43.85 5.43 -5.24
CA SER A 246 44.85 6.39 -4.78
C SER A 246 46.20 6.10 -5.43
N SER A 247 46.61 6.92 -6.38
CA SER A 247 47.95 6.82 -6.96
C SER A 247 49.03 7.18 -5.94
N GLU A 248 50.23 6.65 -6.12
CA GLU A 248 51.39 6.99 -5.27
C GLU A 248 51.68 8.50 -5.24
N VAL A 249 51.44 9.19 -6.36
CA VAL A 249 51.57 10.65 -6.47
C VAL A 249 50.58 11.38 -5.53
N ILE A 250 49.34 10.89 -5.44
CA ILE A 250 48.34 11.46 -4.53
C ILE A 250 48.72 11.24 -3.06
N GLN A 251 49.39 10.14 -2.73
CA GLN A 251 49.88 9.89 -1.36
C GLN A 251 51.09 10.76 -1.01
N LYS A 252 52.04 10.93 -1.94
CA LYS A 252 53.24 11.76 -1.74
C LYS A 252 52.92 13.26 -1.63
N CYS A 253 51.93 13.75 -2.37
CA CYS A 253 51.55 15.17 -2.36
C CYS A 253 50.46 15.52 -1.32
N LYS A 254 50.09 14.58 -0.43
CA LYS A 254 49.05 14.77 0.60
C LYS A 254 49.62 15.52 1.82
N GLY A 255 48.95 16.59 2.26
CA GLY A 255 49.25 17.28 3.53
C GLY A 255 50.09 18.56 3.41
N SER A 256 50.55 18.91 2.21
CA SER A 256 51.46 20.06 2.00
C SER A 256 50.75 21.42 1.88
N ALA A 257 49.41 21.43 1.98
CA ALA A 257 48.59 22.60 1.63
C ALA A 257 48.00 23.36 2.83
N ALA A 258 48.37 23.03 4.07
CA ALA A 258 48.10 23.95 5.18
C ALA A 258 48.77 25.33 4.97
N ALA A 259 49.74 25.44 4.05
CA ALA A 259 50.40 26.68 3.65
C ALA A 259 49.83 27.33 2.36
N VAL A 260 48.93 26.70 1.60
CA VAL A 260 48.54 27.17 0.25
C VAL A 260 47.03 27.49 0.12
N ALA A 261 46.23 27.20 1.14
CA ALA A 261 44.77 27.37 1.11
C ALA A 261 44.26 28.75 1.55
N SER A 262 45.10 29.80 1.58
CA SER A 262 44.60 31.18 1.61
C SER A 262 44.72 31.77 0.21
N ASP A 263 43.60 31.83 -0.51
CA ASP A 263 43.46 32.58 -1.75
C ASP A 263 43.90 34.03 -1.51
N GLY A 264 45.12 34.40 -1.93
CA GLY A 264 45.53 35.80 -1.99
C GLY A 264 46.94 36.20 -1.57
N ILE A 265 47.89 35.29 -1.33
CA ILE A 265 49.29 35.71 -1.06
C ILE A 265 50.25 35.04 -2.07
N PRO A 266 50.95 35.81 -2.93
CA PRO A 266 52.06 35.29 -3.71
C PRO A 266 53.23 35.13 -2.74
N VAL A 267 53.40 33.95 -2.15
CA VAL A 267 54.55 33.66 -1.31
C VAL A 267 55.57 32.91 -2.14
N ASP A 268 56.51 33.67 -2.71
CA ASP A 268 57.85 33.17 -2.98
C ASP A 268 58.37 32.47 -1.72
N GLY A 269 58.51 31.15 -1.77
CA GLY A 269 59.16 30.38 -0.71
C GLY A 269 58.38 29.24 -0.07
N VAL A 270 57.15 28.92 -0.50
CA VAL A 270 56.52 27.65 -0.07
C VAL A 270 57.14 26.51 -0.87
N VAL A 271 58.11 25.81 -0.25
CA VAL A 271 58.77 24.64 -0.83
C VAL A 271 57.71 23.54 -1.02
N LEU A 272 57.33 23.33 -2.28
CA LEU A 272 56.51 22.18 -2.68
C LEU A 272 57.29 20.89 -2.40
N PRO A 273 56.63 19.78 -2.03
CA PRO A 273 57.30 18.50 -1.86
C PRO A 273 58.03 18.10 -3.14
N ASP A 274 59.23 17.53 -2.99
CA ASP A 274 60.05 17.10 -4.12
C ASP A 274 59.25 16.20 -5.07
N GLY A 275 59.10 16.66 -6.32
CA GLY A 275 58.39 15.93 -7.39
C GLY A 275 56.87 16.19 -7.50
N CYS A 276 56.29 17.13 -6.74
CA CYS A 276 54.87 17.48 -6.84
C CYS A 276 54.64 18.80 -7.60
N SER A 277 53.78 18.80 -8.63
CA SER A 277 53.31 20.06 -9.24
C SER A 277 52.16 20.69 -8.43
N ALA A 278 51.90 21.99 -8.60
CA ALA A 278 50.75 22.66 -7.99
C ALA A 278 49.40 22.00 -8.36
N LYS A 279 49.30 21.43 -9.59
CA LYS A 279 48.13 20.67 -10.03
C LYS A 279 47.98 19.35 -9.27
N ASP A 280 49.08 18.68 -8.93
CA ASP A 280 49.07 17.42 -8.18
C ASP A 280 48.70 17.64 -6.72
N VAL A 281 49.17 18.74 -6.11
CA VAL A 281 48.78 19.13 -4.74
C VAL A 281 47.29 19.44 -4.68
N LYS A 282 46.75 20.22 -5.64
CA LYS A 282 45.31 20.50 -5.71
C LYS A 282 44.50 19.20 -5.86
N ARG A 283 44.89 18.32 -6.79
CA ARG A 283 44.23 17.02 -7.01
C ARG A 283 44.29 16.13 -5.76
N ALA A 284 45.41 16.12 -5.03
CA ALA A 284 45.56 15.35 -3.80
C ALA A 284 44.64 15.88 -2.68
N ASN A 285 44.50 17.20 -2.56
CA ASN A 285 43.58 17.83 -1.61
C ASN A 285 42.12 17.56 -1.96
N ASP A 286 41.73 17.74 -3.22
CA ASP A 286 40.37 17.44 -3.69
C ASP A 286 40.03 15.97 -3.41
N HIS A 287 40.96 15.06 -3.71
CA HIS A 287 40.80 13.64 -3.44
C HIS A 287 40.67 13.32 -1.94
N ALA A 288 41.47 13.97 -1.09
CA ALA A 288 41.36 13.83 0.37
C ALA A 288 40.03 14.39 0.90
N TRP A 289 39.59 15.54 0.40
CA TRP A 289 38.31 16.14 0.76
C TRP A 289 37.14 15.24 0.35
N TRP A 290 37.14 14.71 -0.87
CA TRP A 290 36.09 13.80 -1.34
C TRP A 290 36.04 12.49 -0.55
N LYS A 291 37.19 11.95 -0.11
CA LYS A 291 37.22 10.81 0.81
C LYS A 291 36.55 11.13 2.14
N THR A 292 36.88 12.27 2.73
CA THR A 292 36.27 12.72 4.00
C THR A 292 34.77 12.98 3.82
N ALA A 293 34.37 13.66 2.74
CA ALA A 293 32.97 13.92 2.41
C ALA A 293 32.17 12.62 2.22
N ALA A 294 32.76 11.60 1.58
CA ALA A 294 32.14 10.29 1.43
C ALA A 294 31.94 9.59 2.78
N ILE A 295 32.92 9.62 3.70
CA ILE A 295 32.78 9.06 5.06
C ILE A 295 31.68 9.79 5.84
N LEU A 296 31.69 11.13 5.83
CA LEU A 296 30.68 11.93 6.50
C LEU A 296 29.28 11.67 5.93
N GLY A 297 29.17 11.58 4.60
CA GLY A 297 27.94 11.23 3.90
C GLY A 297 27.39 9.86 4.33
N MET A 298 28.23 8.83 4.37
CA MET A 298 27.83 7.50 4.87
C MET A 298 27.24 7.59 6.28
N SER A 299 27.95 8.22 7.21
CA SER A 299 27.52 8.37 8.60
C SER A 299 26.21 9.15 8.71
N ALA A 300 26.08 10.26 7.98
CA ALA A 300 24.88 11.10 7.99
C ALA A 300 23.65 10.35 7.44
N PHE A 301 23.78 9.66 6.31
CA PHE A 301 22.66 8.93 5.70
C PHE A 301 22.26 7.69 6.51
N THR A 302 23.20 6.96 7.09
CA THR A 302 22.88 5.84 7.99
C THR A 302 22.21 6.30 9.29
N MET A 303 22.65 7.42 9.87
CA MET A 303 22.00 8.03 11.03
C MET A 303 20.57 8.48 10.67
N THR A 304 20.40 9.14 9.52
CA THR A 304 19.08 9.55 9.01
C THR A 304 18.14 8.35 8.83
N ALA A 305 18.60 7.25 8.22
CA ALA A 305 17.81 6.03 8.08
C ALA A 305 17.39 5.44 9.44
N SER A 306 18.25 5.59 10.46
CA SER A 306 18.00 5.14 11.83
C SER A 306 16.98 6.03 12.55
N LEU A 307 17.10 7.35 12.42
CA LEU A 307 16.12 8.32 12.91
C LEU A 307 14.74 8.08 12.29
N ILE A 308 14.67 7.90 10.97
CA ILE A 308 13.41 7.57 10.27
C ILE A 308 12.82 6.27 10.81
N ARG A 309 13.64 5.23 11.03
CA ARG A 309 13.18 3.96 11.62
C ARG A 309 12.60 4.15 13.02
N MET A 310 13.24 4.97 13.86
CA MET A 310 12.73 5.28 15.21
C MET A 310 11.43 6.08 15.14
N TYR A 311 11.37 7.09 14.26
CA TYR A 311 10.18 7.88 14.03
C TYR A 311 8.99 7.01 13.57
N SER A 312 9.17 6.16 12.55
CA SER A 312 8.12 5.22 12.11
C SER A 312 7.63 4.31 13.23
N LYS A 313 8.53 3.83 14.11
CA LYS A 313 8.15 3.00 15.26
C LYS A 313 7.39 3.80 16.33
N SER A 314 7.66 5.08 16.48
CA SER A 314 7.01 5.96 17.46
C SER A 314 5.60 6.40 17.05
N LEU A 315 5.32 6.41 15.73
CA LEU A 315 4.00 6.71 15.19
C LEU A 315 2.99 5.58 15.46
N THR A 316 3.43 4.31 15.40
CA THR A 316 2.57 3.14 15.59
C THR A 316 1.84 3.07 16.94
N PRO A 317 2.45 3.39 18.10
CA PRO A 317 1.77 3.38 19.40
C PRO A 317 0.99 4.65 19.72
N LYS A 318 1.36 5.82 19.18
CA LYS A 318 0.66 7.10 19.50
C LYS A 318 -0.77 7.15 18.94
N VAL A 319 -1.05 6.39 17.88
CA VAL A 319 -2.39 6.27 17.29
C VAL A 319 -3.25 5.21 18.01
N LYS A 320 -2.66 4.32 18.83
CA LYS A 320 -3.47 3.39 19.67
C LYS A 320 -4.21 4.09 20.82
N ARG A 321 -3.95 5.38 21.05
CA ARG A 321 -4.49 6.18 22.18
C ARG A 321 -5.33 7.38 21.74
N ALA A 322 -5.42 7.66 20.44
CA ALA A 322 -6.31 8.68 19.88
C ALA A 322 -7.50 7.96 19.26
#